data_AF-A0A7V7C3H3-F1
#
_entry.id   AF-A0A7V7C3H3-F1
#
_cell.length_a   1.000
_cell.length_b   1.000
_cell.length_c   1.000
_cell.angle_alpha   90.00
_cell.angle_beta   90.00
_cell.angle_gamma   90.00
#
_symmetry.space_group_name_H-M   'P 1'
#
loop_
_entity.id
_entity.type
_entity.pdbx_description
1 polymer ?
#
loop_
_entity_poly.entity_id
_entity_poly.type
_entity_poly.pdbx_seq_one_letter_code
_entity_poly.pdbx_strand_id
1 'polypeptide(L)' 'MRDDVLYRLYSNEFYLDYLRRHPKWYYFLDLDPGYFAEFERVVKKSLKMTAYDRLESLKNQVNFAGAMLKYLSSQ' A
#
# COMPACT_ATOMS: atom_id res chain seq x y z
N MET A 1 0.06 -13.44 19.87
CA MET A 1 0.84 -12.37 19.21
C MET A 1 1.48 -11.53 20.31
N ARG A 2 2.77 -11.20 20.24
CA ARG A 2 3.44 -10.41 21.31
C ARG A 2 3.03 -8.94 21.28
N ASP A 3 2.99 -8.30 22.44
CA ASP A 3 2.63 -6.89 22.60
C ASP A 3 3.48 -5.94 21.75
N ASP A 4 4.78 -6.21 21.58
CA ASP A 4 5.67 -5.40 20.74
C ASP A 4 5.23 -5.36 19.27
N VAL A 5 4.74 -6.50 18.75
CA VAL A 5 4.26 -6.62 17.37
C VAL A 5 2.93 -5.88 17.22
N LEU A 6 2.03 -6.03 18.19
CA LEU A 6 0.76 -5.31 18.22
C LEU A 6 0.98 -3.80 18.26
N TYR A 7 1.86 -3.31 19.15
CA TYR A 7 2.20 -1.89 19.23
C TYR A 7 2.66 -1.34 17.88
N ARG A 8 3.57 -2.04 17.19
CA ARG A 8 4.05 -1.63 15.86
C ARG A 8 2.97 -1.66 14.77
N LEU A 9 2.07 -2.64 14.81
CA LEU A 9 0.94 -2.73 13.88
C LEU A 9 -0.07 -1.60 14.10
N TYR A 10 -0.44 -1.33 15.35
CA TYR A 10 -1.38 -0.27 15.70
C TYR A 10 -0.79 1.14 15.58
N SER A 11 0.54 1.28 15.64
CA SER A 11 1.23 2.56 15.41
C SER A 11 1.16 3.03 13.96
N ASN A 12 0.84 2.15 13.01
CA ASN A 12 0.81 2.48 11.59
C ASN A 12 -0.45 1.90 10.91
N GLU A 13 -1.37 2.78 10.51
CA GLU A 13 -2.63 2.36 9.89
C GLU A 13 -2.41 1.50 8.64
N PHE A 14 -1.35 1.78 7.86
CA PHE A 14 -1.07 1.04 6.64
C PHE A 14 -0.68 -0.40 6.93
N TYR A 15 0.02 -0.63 8.05
CA TYR A 15 0.40 -1.97 8.47
C TYR A 15 -0.85 -2.73 8.93
N LEU A 16 -1.71 -2.08 9.71
CA LEU A 16 -2.98 -2.65 10.16
C LEU A 16 -3.92 -2.97 8.99
N ASP A 17 -4.03 -2.08 8.02
CA ASP A 17 -4.88 -2.24 6.84
C ASP A 17 -4.34 -3.32 5.89
N TYR A 18 -3.02 -3.39 5.70
CA TYR A 18 -2.39 -4.48 4.96
C TYR A 18 -2.61 -5.83 5.66
N LEU A 19 -2.49 -5.86 6.99
CA LEU A 19 -2.73 -7.06 7.80
C LEU A 19 -4.18 -7.55 7.67
N ARG A 20 -5.16 -6.62 7.69
CA ARG A 20 -6.59 -6.93 7.48
C ARG A 20 -6.87 -7.54 6.10
N ARG A 21 -6.16 -7.10 5.07
CA ARG A 21 -6.29 -7.63 3.69
C ARG A 21 -5.56 -8.96 3.48
N HIS A 22 -4.64 -9.33 4.36
CA HIS A 22 -3.82 -10.52 4.23
C HIS A 22 -3.81 -11.36 5.51
N PRO A 23 -4.90 -12.12 5.77
CA PRO A 23 -5.10 -12.82 7.04
C PRO A 23 -4.03 -13.86 7.36
N LYS A 24 -3.32 -14.37 6.33
CA LYS A 24 -2.17 -15.28 6.50
C LYS A 24 -1.10 -14.74 7.47
N TRP A 25 -0.92 -13.42 7.53
CA TRP A 25 0.08 -12.81 8.39
C TRP A 25 -0.29 -12.87 9.87
N TYR A 26 -1.57 -12.95 10.23
CA TYR A 26 -1.95 -13.19 11.64
C TYR A 26 -1.33 -14.49 12.14
N TYR A 27 -1.40 -15.56 11.35
CA TYR A 27 -0.83 -16.85 11.71
C TYR A 27 0.71 -16.79 11.85
N PHE A 28 1.41 -16.20 10.88
CA PHE A 28 2.88 -16.11 10.93
C PHE A 28 3.38 -15.24 12.08
N LEU A 29 2.73 -14.11 12.33
CA LEU A 29 3.10 -13.19 13.40
C LEU A 29 2.72 -13.71 14.79
N ASP A 30 1.77 -14.65 14.88
CA ASP A 30 1.42 -15.35 16.11
C ASP A 30 2.41 -16.47 16.43
N LEU A 31 2.81 -17.24 15.41
CA LEU A 31 3.79 -18.33 15.49
C LEU A 31 5.17 -17.87 15.95
N ASP A 32 5.73 -16.88 15.26
CA ASP A 32 7.05 -16.37 15.58
C ASP A 32 7.16 -14.86 15.29
N PRO A 33 7.58 -14.04 16.27
CA PRO A 33 7.70 -12.60 16.09
C PRO A 33 8.78 -12.19 15.07
N GLY A 34 9.72 -13.08 14.73
CA GLY A 34 10.76 -12.87 13.73
C GLY A 34 10.20 -12.68 12.32
N TYR A 35 9.00 -13.20 12.04
CA TYR A 35 8.30 -12.95 10.77
C TYR A 35 7.84 -11.49 10.62
N PHE A 36 7.89 -10.67 11.68
CA PHE A 36 7.54 -9.25 11.58
C PHE A 36 8.46 -8.48 10.63
N ALA A 37 9.75 -8.82 10.57
CA ALA A 37 10.69 -8.18 9.65
C ALA A 37 10.30 -8.44 8.17
N GLU A 38 9.91 -9.67 7.86
CA GLU A 38 9.44 -10.04 6.54
C GLU A 38 8.08 -9.41 6.22
N PHE A 39 7.16 -9.40 7.18
CA PHE A 39 5.89 -8.67 7.06
C PHE A 39 6.15 -7.20 6.70
N GLU A 40 7.02 -6.52 7.44
CA GLU A 40 7.34 -5.12 7.21
C GLU A 40 7.92 -4.87 5.82
N ARG A 41 8.84 -5.73 5.38
CA ARG A 41 9.45 -5.66 4.05
C ARG A 41 8.39 -5.80 2.95
N VAL A 42 7.46 -6.74 3.12
CA VAL A 42 6.39 -7.01 2.16
C VAL A 42 5.39 -5.84 2.12
N VAL A 43 4.98 -5.31 3.27
CA VAL A 43 4.08 -4.16 3.37
C VAL A 43 4.70 -2.93 2.70
N LYS A 44 5.97 -2.62 3.01
CA LYS A 44 6.70 -1.50 2.39
C LYS A 44 6.80 -1.65 0.87
N LYS A 45 7.02 -2.87 0.37
CA LYS A 45 7.04 -3.14 -1.07
C LYS A 45 5.66 -2.90 -1.71
N SER A 46 4.60 -3.40 -1.08
CA SER A 46 3.22 -3.21 -1.54
C SER A 46 2.81 -1.73 -1.52
N LEU A 47 3.18 -0.98 -0.48
CA LEU A 47 2.92 0.46 -0.39
C LEU A 47 3.65 1.25 -1.48
N LYS A 48 4.92 0.93 -1.76
CA LYS A 48 5.67 1.58 -2.85
C LYS A 48 5.04 1.30 -4.21
N MET A 49 4.60 0.07 -4.46
CA MET A 49 3.87 -0.26 -5.68
C MET A 49 2.56 0.53 -5.78
N THR A 50 1.78 0.58 -4.69
CA THR A 50 0.53 1.36 -4.63
C THR A 50 0.76 2.85 -4.87
N ALA A 51 1.84 3.42 -4.33
CA ALA A 51 2.19 4.82 -4.53
C ALA A 51 2.60 5.11 -5.98
N TYR A 52 3.38 4.21 -6.60
CA TYR A 52 3.76 4.33 -8.00
C TYR A 52 2.54 4.26 -8.93
N ASP A 53 1.65 3.29 -8.71
CA ASP A 53 0.41 3.12 -9.46
C ASP A 53 -0.50 4.36 -9.38
N ARG A 54 -0.58 4.96 -8.18
CA ARG A 54 -1.29 6.25 -7.97
C ARG A 54 -0.66 7.40 -8.73
N LEU A 55 0.67 7.48 -8.81
CA LEU A 55 1.35 8.53 -9.58
C LEU A 55 1.13 8.34 -11.09
N GLU A 56 1.18 7.10 -11.59
CA GLU A 56 0.92 6.80 -13.00
C GLU A 56 -0.52 7.13 -13.40
N SER A 57 -1.50 6.74 -12.58
CA SER A 57 -2.92 7.06 -12.83
C SER A 57 -3.19 8.56 -12.83
N LEU A 58 -2.56 9.33 -11.94
CA LEU A 58 -2.65 10.80 -11.95
C LEU A 58 -2.05 11.40 -13.23
N LYS A 59 -0.87 10.93 -13.65
CA LYS A 59 -0.24 11.37 -14.90
C LYS A 59 -1.14 11.09 -16.11
N ASN A 60 -1.77 9.92 -16.14
CA ASN A 60 -2.70 9.54 -17.21
C ASN A 60 -3.96 10.42 -17.23
N GLN A 61 -4.52 10.77 -16.07
CA GLN A 61 -5.66 11.69 -15.98
C GLN A 61 -5.32 13.09 -16.48
N VAL A 62 -4.14 13.63 -16.10
CA VAL A 62 -3.68 14.96 -16.56
C VAL A 62 -3.47 14.97 -18.08
N ASN A 63 -2.82 13.94 -18.62
CA ASN A 63 -2.61 13.81 -20.06
C ASN A 63 -3.93 13.70 -20.84
N PHE A 64 -4.87 12.92 -20.33
CA PHE A 64 -6.20 12.77 -20.94
C PHE A 64 -6.99 14.08 -20.91
N ALA A 65 -7.00 14.80 -19.77
CA ALA A 65 -7.66 16.10 -19.65
C ALA A 65 -7.06 17.13 -20.63
N GLY A 66 -5.72 17.17 -20.75
CA GLY A 66 -5.04 18.04 -21.72
C GLY A 66 -5.36 17.68 -23.17
N ALA A 67 -5.41 16.39 -23.51
CA ALA A 67 -5.76 15.93 -24.85
C ALA A 67 -7.23 16.24 -25.21
N MET A 68 -8.15 16.09 -24.25
CA MET A 68 -9.57 16.43 -24.44
C MET A 68 -9.77 17.93 -24.66
N LEU A 69 -9.12 18.78 -23.86
CA LEU A 69 -9.16 20.23 -24.03
C LEU A 69 -8.63 20.65 -25.40
N LYS A 70 -7.52 20.05 -25.86
CA LYS A 70 -6.94 20.33 -27.18
C LYS A 70 -7.84 19.89 -28.34
N TYR A 71 -8.56 18.77 -28.18
CA TYR A 71 -9.52 18.29 -29.17
C TYR A 71 -10.72 19.23 -29.26
N LEU A 72 -11.29 19.63 -28.11
CA LEU A 72 -12.42 20.56 -28.04
C LEU A 72 -12.06 21.97 -28.51
N SER A 73 -10.81 22.41 -28.33
CA SER A 73 -10.33 23.71 -28.81
C SER A 73 -9.89 23.71 -30.27
N SER A 74 -9.74 22.54 -30.90
CA SER A 74 -9.42 22.39 -32.34
C SER A 74 -10.65 22.12 -33.20
N GLN A 75 -11.84 22.15 -32.61
CA GLN A 75 -13.14 22.20 -33.28
C GLN A 75 -13.61 23.66 -33.36
#